data_AF-A0A2I1DPB3-F1
#
_entry.id   AF-A0A2I1DPB3-F1
#
_cell.length_a   1.000
_cell.length_b   1.000
_cell.length_c   1.000
_cell.angle_alpha   90.00
_cell.angle_beta   90.00
_cell.angle_gamma   90.00
#
_symmetry.space_group_name_H-M   'P 1'
#
loop_
_entity.id
_entity.type
_entity.pdbx_description
1 polymer ?
#
loop_
_entity_poly.entity_id
_entity_poly.type
_entity_poly.pdbx_seq_one_letter_code
_entity_poly.pdbx_strand_id
1 'polypeptide(L)'
;FRLPSTRGVALHFRARRQLSVVRFAVLVNMTFNLGIQGLLGFHEMLQALQQGDYAGAADAMVQSLWYQQTGERARTLVEQMRSNRWPALPRTTAL
;
A
#
# COMPACT_ATOMS: atom_id res chain seq x y z
N PHE A 1 17.17 21.38 -19.33
CA PHE A 1 17.14 20.02 -18.74
C PHE A 1 17.63 20.13 -17.30
N ARG A 2 16.72 20.14 -16.32
CA ARG A 2 17.03 20.33 -14.89
C ARG A 2 16.66 19.04 -14.17
N LEU A 3 17.66 18.28 -13.73
CA LEU A 3 17.42 17.10 -12.90
C LEU A 3 16.89 17.56 -11.54
N PRO A 4 15.74 17.05 -11.06
CA PRO A 4 15.31 17.30 -9.70
C PRO A 4 16.29 16.68 -8.70
N SER A 5 16.59 17.46 -7.67
CA SER A 5 17.44 17.15 -6.52
C SER A 5 17.31 15.70 -6.03
N THR A 6 18.41 14.96 -6.08
CA THR A 6 18.58 13.57 -5.61
C THR A 6 18.51 13.39 -4.08
N ARG A 7 17.91 14.34 -3.35
CA ARG A 7 17.67 14.21 -1.89
C ARG A 7 16.38 13.45 -1.53
N GLY A 8 15.54 13.09 -2.50
CA GLY A 8 14.28 12.38 -2.23
C GLY A 8 14.39 10.84 -2.16
N VAL A 9 15.33 10.23 -2.88
CA VAL A 9 15.29 8.76 -3.08
C VAL A 9 16.00 7.98 -1.96
N ALA A 10 17.00 8.58 -1.31
CA ALA A 10 17.82 7.90 -0.30
C ALA A 10 17.16 7.78 1.09
N LEU A 11 16.05 8.49 1.36
CA LEU A 11 15.30 8.35 2.61
C LEU A 11 14.16 7.30 2.54
N HIS A 12 13.80 6.84 1.34
CA HIS A 12 12.68 5.91 1.16
C HIS A 12 12.99 4.45 1.54
N PHE A 13 14.25 4.13 1.84
CA PHE A 13 14.71 2.75 2.09
C PHE A 13 15.04 2.42 3.56
N ARG A 14 14.64 3.27 4.52
CA ARG A 14 14.73 2.96 5.97
C ARG A 14 13.51 2.23 6.54
N ALA A 15 12.41 2.08 5.78
CA ALA A 15 11.22 1.33 6.19
C ALA A 15 11.42 -0.22 6.16
N ARG A 16 12.60 -0.72 5.79
CA ARG A 16 12.87 -2.16 5.60
C ARG A 16 12.85 -3.02 6.87
N ARG A 17 12.66 -2.46 8.07
CA ARG A 17 12.63 -3.27 9.29
C ARG A 17 11.21 -3.24 9.87
N GLN A 18 10.43 -4.26 9.49
CA GLN A 18 9.16 -4.69 10.09
C GLN A 18 7.84 -4.29 9.39
N LEU A 19 7.80 -4.22 8.05
CA LEU A 19 6.52 -4.49 7.40
C LEU A 19 6.27 -6.00 7.46
N SER A 20 5.09 -6.39 7.93
CA SER A 20 4.66 -7.79 7.86
C SER A 20 4.50 -8.25 6.41
N VAL A 21 4.52 -9.56 6.20
CA VAL A 21 4.36 -10.16 4.86
C VAL A 21 3.05 -9.72 4.20
N VAL A 22 1.95 -9.63 4.96
CA VAL A 22 0.64 -9.19 4.44
C VAL A 22 0.71 -7.76 3.93
N ARG A 23 1.26 -6.83 4.72
CA ARG A 23 1.35 -5.41 4.34
C ARG A 23 2.32 -5.19 3.19
N PHE A 24 3.39 -5.98 3.13
CA PHE A 24 4.31 -5.94 1.99
C PHE A 24 3.60 -6.40 0.71
N ALA A 25 2.77 -7.45 0.80
CA ALA A 25 1.97 -7.90 -0.33
C ALA A 25 0.97 -6.84 -0.82
N VAL A 26 0.42 -6.01 0.06
CA VAL A 26 -0.40 -4.85 -0.34
C VAL A 26 0.40 -3.91 -1.26
N LEU A 27 1.62 -3.53 -0.86
CA LEU A 27 2.48 -2.66 -1.67
C LEU A 27 2.85 -3.28 -3.00
N VAL A 28 3.17 -4.58 -3.03
CA VAL A 28 3.43 -5.32 -4.26
C VAL A 28 2.20 -5.29 -5.17
N ASN A 29 1.02 -5.57 -4.63
CA ASN A 29 -0.23 -5.60 -5.36
C ASN A 29 -0.59 -4.24 -5.97
N MET A 30 -0.45 -3.17 -5.20
CA MET A 30 -0.61 -1.79 -5.67
C MET A 30 0.43 -1.45 -6.74
N THR A 31 1.70 -1.84 -6.57
CA THR A 31 2.76 -1.62 -7.56
C THR A 31 2.44 -2.28 -8.90
N PHE A 32 1.90 -3.50 -8.90
CA PHE A 32 1.49 -4.17 -10.14
C PHE A 32 0.35 -3.43 -10.86
N ASN A 33 -0.56 -2.82 -10.11
CA ASN A 33 -1.70 -2.11 -10.69
C ASN A 33 -1.35 -0.69 -11.16
N LEU A 34 -0.52 0.02 -10.40
CA LEU A 34 -0.21 1.45 -10.59
C LEU A 34 1.15 1.72 -11.23
N GLY A 35 2.04 0.72 -11.24
CA GLY A 35 3.47 0.92 -11.45
C GLY A 35 4.17 1.58 -10.25
N ILE A 36 5.51 1.56 -10.27
CA ILE A 36 6.33 2.13 -9.18
C ILE A 36 6.06 3.62 -9.00
N GLN A 37 5.98 4.38 -10.10
CA GLN A 37 5.75 5.83 -10.03
C GLN A 37 4.36 6.16 -9.46
N GLY A 38 3.33 5.39 -9.84
CA GLY A 38 1.99 5.55 -9.29
C GLY A 38 1.95 5.28 -7.79
N LEU A 39 2.61 4.21 -7.31
CA LEU A 39 2.71 3.93 -5.88
C LEU A 39 3.44 5.03 -5.11
N LEU A 40 4.54 5.57 -5.66
CA LEU A 40 5.29 6.66 -5.03
C LEU A 40 4.46 7.96 -4.88
N GLY A 41 3.37 8.11 -5.63
CA GLY A 41 2.42 9.22 -5.47
C GLY A 41 1.57 9.17 -4.20
N PHE A 42 1.53 8.04 -3.48
CA PHE A 42 0.77 7.87 -2.24
C PHE A 42 1.56 8.38 -1.03
N HIS A 43 1.91 9.68 -1.06
CA HIS A 43 2.80 10.29 -0.07
C HIS A 43 2.32 10.11 1.39
N GLU A 44 1.04 10.35 1.65
CA GLU A 44 0.44 10.22 2.99
C GLU A 44 0.48 8.78 3.49
N MET A 45 0.10 7.81 2.64
CA MET A 45 0.19 6.39 2.97
C MET A 45 1.63 5.99 3.28
N LEU A 46 2.59 6.38 2.43
CA LEU A 46 4.00 6.03 2.60
C LEU A 46 4.60 6.67 3.86
N GLN A 47 4.21 7.90 4.19
CA GLN A 47 4.60 8.57 5.42
C GLN A 47 4.04 7.85 6.66
N ALA A 48 2.76 7.45 6.64
CA ALA A 48 2.15 6.69 7.72
C ALA A 48 2.85 5.33 7.92
N LEU A 49 3.19 4.63 6.83
CA LEU A 49 3.97 3.38 6.89
C LEU A 49 5.36 3.56 7.50
N GLN A 50 6.03 4.68 7.22
CA GLN A 50 7.34 5.00 7.83
C GLN A 50 7.25 5.21 9.34
N GLN A 51 6.09 5.65 9.83
CA GLN A 51 5.82 5.87 11.26
C GLN A 51 5.24 4.64 11.96
N GLY A 52 4.94 3.57 11.22
CA GLY A 52 4.24 2.39 11.73
C GLY A 52 2.74 2.61 11.96
N ASP A 53 2.18 3.71 11.45
CA ASP A 53 0.74 3.99 11.50
C ASP A 53 0.01 3.30 10.35
N TYR A 54 -0.31 2.02 10.56
CA TYR A 54 -0.98 1.21 9.55
C TYR A 54 -2.47 1.54 9.39
N ALA A 55 -3.10 2.13 10.41
CA ALA A 55 -4.48 2.59 10.34
C ALA A 55 -4.55 3.85 9.46
N GLY A 56 -3.70 4.84 9.71
CA GLY A 56 -3.57 6.02 8.88
C GLY A 56 -3.15 5.70 7.44
N ALA A 57 -2.28 4.70 7.24
CA ALA A 57 -1.94 4.23 5.90
C ALA A 57 -3.17 3.67 5.15
N ALA A 58 -4.01 2.89 5.82
CA ALA A 58 -5.24 2.37 5.25
C ALA A 58 -6.26 3.48 4.94
N ASP A 59 -6.36 4.50 5.79
CA ASP A 59 -7.24 5.66 5.57
C ASP A 59 -6.80 6.47 4.36
N ALA A 60 -5.50 6.73 4.21
CA ALA A 60 -4.93 7.39 3.04
C ALA A 60 -5.18 6.59 1.74
N MET A 61 -5.15 5.25 1.81
CA MET A 61 -5.55 4.41 0.67
C MET A 61 -7.02 4.65 0.28
N VAL A 62 -7.94 4.68 1.25
CA VAL A 62 -9.39 4.89 1.01
C VAL A 62 -9.69 6.25 0.37
N GLN A 63 -8.96 7.29 0.77
CA GLN A 63 -9.15 8.66 0.26
C GLN A 63 -8.66 8.86 -1.18
N SER A 64 -7.93 7.89 -1.74
CA SER A 64 -7.36 8.00 -3.08
C SER A 64 -8.39 7.73 -4.19
N LEU A 65 -8.19 8.36 -5.36
CA LEU A 65 -8.95 8.04 -6.57
C LEU A 65 -8.78 6.57 -6.99
N TRP A 66 -7.60 6.01 -6.74
CA TRP A 66 -7.30 4.60 -6.98
C TRP A 66 -8.29 3.67 -6.28
N TYR A 67 -8.66 3.97 -5.04
CA TYR A 67 -9.63 3.17 -4.29
C TYR A 67 -11.01 3.16 -4.97
N GLN A 68 -11.45 4.32 -5.45
CA GLN A 68 -12.71 4.46 -6.18
C GLN A 68 -12.71 3.69 -7.50
N GLN A 69 -11.60 3.76 -8.25
CA GLN A 69 -11.48 3.13 -9.57
C GLN A 69 -11.27 1.61 -9.51
N THR A 70 -10.60 1.13 -8.46
CA THR A 70 -10.19 -0.29 -8.36
C THR A 70 -11.26 -1.16 -7.65
N GLY A 71 -12.20 -0.53 -6.94
CA GLY A 71 -13.35 -1.20 -6.36
C GLY A 71 -12.97 -2.26 -5.31
N GLU A 72 -13.51 -3.47 -5.44
CA GLU A 72 -13.45 -4.50 -4.39
C GLU A 72 -12.04 -4.94 -4.02
N ARG A 73 -11.15 -4.98 -5.01
CA ARG A 73 -9.73 -5.30 -4.78
C ARG A 73 -9.10 -4.27 -3.84
N ALA A 74 -9.36 -2.98 -4.03
CA ALA A 74 -8.82 -1.95 -3.16
C ALA A 74 -9.36 -2.08 -1.72
N ARG A 75 -10.64 -2.43 -1.55
CA ARG A 75 -11.23 -2.71 -0.22
C ARG A 75 -10.51 -3.83 0.52
N THR A 76 -10.23 -4.92 -0.18
CA THR A 76 -9.49 -6.06 0.38
C THR A 76 -8.08 -5.63 0.82
N LEU A 77 -7.38 -4.86 -0.01
CA LEU A 77 -6.01 -4.40 0.30
C LEU A 77 -5.98 -3.40 1.47
N VAL A 78 -6.97 -2.52 1.57
CA VAL A 78 -7.13 -1.60 2.71
C VAL A 78 -7.28 -2.41 4.00
N GLU A 79 -8.12 -3.44 4.00
CA GLU A 79 -8.32 -4.28 5.18
C GLU A 79 -7.06 -5.07 5.55
N GLN A 80 -6.34 -5.60 4.55
CA GLN A 80 -5.04 -6.24 4.76
C GLN A 80 -4.01 -5.28 5.36
N MET A 81 -3.97 -4.03 4.89
CA MET A 81 -3.08 -3.00 5.42
C MET A 81 -3.38 -2.73 6.89
N ARG A 82 -4.66 -2.51 7.21
CA ARG A 82 -5.14 -2.18 8.55
C ARG A 82 -4.93 -3.34 9.54
N SER A 83 -5.39 -4.53 9.19
CA SER A 83 -5.48 -5.68 10.12
C SER A 83 -4.25 -6.59 10.16
N ASN A 84 -3.36 -6.51 9.16
CA ASN A 84 -2.27 -7.46 8.98
C ASN A 84 -2.74 -8.93 8.86
N ARG A 85 -3.87 -9.16 8.19
CA ARG A 85 -4.40 -10.51 7.95
C ARG A 85 -4.72 -10.70 6.48
N TRP A 86 -4.53 -11.93 6.00
CA TRP A 86 -5.09 -12.33 4.72
C TRP A 86 -6.63 -12.38 4.82
N PRO A 87 -7.36 -12.03 3.76
CA PRO A 87 -8.79 -12.28 3.71
C PRO A 87 -9.03 -13.77 3.92
N ALA A 88 -10.14 -14.11 4.58
CA ALA A 88 -10.57 -15.49 4.65
C ALA A 88 -10.68 -16.04 3.23
N LEU A 89 -10.05 -17.18 2.98
CA LEU A 89 -10.29 -17.90 1.73
C LEU A 89 -11.80 -18.16 1.64
N PRO A 90 -12.43 -17.89 0.49
CA PRO A 90 -13.82 -18.30 0.32
C PRO A 90 -13.89 -19.79 0.62
N ARG A 91 -14.83 -20.20 1.49
CA ARG A 91 -15.06 -21.62 1.72
C ARG A 91 -15.50 -22.18 0.38
N THR A 92 -14.60 -22.89 -0.30
CA THR A 92 -14.98 -23.68 -1.46
C THR A 92 -15.93 -24.75 -0.97
N THR A 93 -17.23 -24.48 -1.07
CA THR A 93 -18.23 -25.55 -1.14
C THR A 93 -17.91 -26.27 -2.44
N ALA A 94 -17.16 -27.37 -2.33
CA ALA A 94 -17.08 -28.36 -3.38
C ALA A 94 -18.53 -28.82 -3.66
N LEU A 95 -18.98 -28.60 -4.89
CA LEU A 95 -20.16 -29.28 -5.44
C LEU A 95 -19.77 -30.70 -5.81
#